data_AF-A0A9N9TRE3-F1
#
_entry.id   AF-A0A9N9TRE3-F1
#
_cell.length_a   1.000
_cell.length_b   1.000
_cell.length_c   1.000
_cell.angle_alpha   90.00
_cell.angle_beta   90.00
_cell.angle_gamma   90.00
#
_symmetry.space_group_name_H-M   'P 1'
#
loop_
_entity.id
_entity.type
_entity.pdbx_description
1 polymer ?
#
loop_
_entity_poly.entity_id
_entity_poly.type
_entity_poly.pdbx_seq_one_letter_code
_entity_poly.pdbx_strand_id
1 'polypeptide(L)'
;DDKNYINPIAEKYLNYLASNNQIRLIKITTLNKSFNMKYTFFASVAVLFIAQTLCMSDEEQKLLFNLHAACKPKTGATDEMAQRAMVGDFPDDPAFKKHVLCMTQGMGAMDSDGNYILENINKKLDAVLSDEALKSEIKGKCLVTKESPEETAFQSAKCFFSYKDVF
;
A
#
# COMPACT_ATOMS: atom_id res chain seq x y z
N ASP A 1 -2.88 -8.08 30.10
CA ASP A 1 -3.88 -8.46 29.09
C ASP A 1 -4.02 -7.37 28.06
N ASP A 2 -3.83 -7.72 26.77
CA ASP A 2 -4.25 -7.03 25.52
C ASP A 2 -3.23 -7.18 24.37
N LYS A 3 -2.91 -8.43 24.02
CA LYS A 3 -2.10 -8.74 22.82
C LYS A 3 -2.91 -9.24 21.63
N ASN A 4 -4.24 -9.09 21.63
CA ASN A 4 -5.09 -9.73 20.61
C ASN A 4 -6.30 -8.90 20.15
N TYR A 5 -6.21 -7.58 20.12
CA TYR A 5 -7.18 -6.79 19.36
C TYR A 5 -6.71 -6.69 17.90
N ILE A 6 -6.84 -7.80 17.16
CA ILE A 6 -6.80 -7.73 15.69
C ILE A 6 -8.10 -7.05 15.28
N ASN A 7 -7.97 -5.82 14.81
CA ASN A 7 -9.07 -5.02 14.29
C ASN A 7 -9.80 -5.81 13.18
N PRO A 8 -11.14 -5.91 13.19
CA PRO A 8 -11.91 -6.61 12.17
C PRO A 8 -11.60 -6.17 10.73
N ILE A 9 -11.11 -4.94 10.55
CA ILE A 9 -10.67 -4.39 9.27
C ILE A 9 -9.30 -4.92 8.86
N ALA A 10 -8.39 -5.12 9.82
CA ALA A 10 -7.09 -5.77 9.57
C ALA A 10 -7.27 -7.25 9.21
N GLU A 11 -8.22 -7.93 9.84
CA GLU A 11 -8.60 -9.30 9.47
C GLU A 11 -9.22 -9.35 8.06
N LYS A 12 -10.12 -8.40 7.73
CA LYS A 12 -10.67 -8.27 6.38
C LYS A 12 -9.59 -7.96 5.34
N TYR A 13 -8.56 -7.19 5.69
CA TYR A 13 -7.42 -6.90 4.83
C TYR A 13 -6.52 -8.12 4.62
N LEU A 14 -6.20 -8.86 5.68
CA LEU A 14 -5.47 -10.13 5.58
C LEU A 14 -6.24 -11.14 4.73
N ASN A 15 -7.57 -11.21 4.88
CA ASN A 15 -8.43 -12.09 4.08
C ASN A 15 -8.53 -11.64 2.60
N TYR A 16 -8.47 -10.33 2.34
CA TYR A 16 -8.43 -9.79 0.98
C TYR A 16 -7.09 -10.06 0.29
N LEU A 17 -5.97 -9.87 1.00
CA LEU A 17 -4.64 -10.27 0.53
C LEU A 17 -4.57 -11.79 0.28
N ALA A 18 -5.21 -12.59 1.13
CA ALA A 18 -5.34 -14.04 0.96
C ALA A 18 -6.24 -14.46 -0.22
N SER A 19 -7.20 -13.61 -0.63
CA SER A 19 -8.14 -13.85 -1.73
C SER A 19 -7.55 -13.52 -3.10
N ASN A 20 -6.76 -12.43 -3.20
CA ASN A 20 -6.27 -11.92 -4.48
C ASN A 20 -4.86 -12.39 -4.85
N ASN A 21 -4.08 -12.87 -3.88
CA ASN A 21 -2.91 -13.69 -4.17
C ASN A 21 -3.37 -15.14 -4.22
N GLN A 22 -3.19 -15.80 -5.37
CA GLN A 22 -3.39 -17.23 -5.54
C GLN A 22 -2.66 -18.02 -4.44
N ILE A 23 -3.39 -18.35 -3.36
CA ILE A 23 -3.00 -19.35 -2.38
C ILE A 23 -3.03 -20.71 -3.09
N ARG A 24 -1.92 -21.06 -3.73
CA ARG A 24 -1.38 -22.42 -3.63
C ARG A 24 -0.63 -22.54 -2.29
N LEU A 25 -1.35 -22.39 -1.19
CA LEU A 25 -1.03 -23.07 0.07
C LEU A 25 -2.19 -24.06 0.25
N ILE A 26 -2.20 -25.10 -0.60
CA ILE A 26 -1.87 -26.45 -0.13
C ILE A 26 -2.37 -26.65 1.30
N LYS A 27 -3.44 -27.44 1.41
CA LYS A 27 -3.73 -28.27 2.59
C LYS A 27 -2.45 -29.04 2.97
N ILE A 28 -1.53 -28.45 3.74
CA ILE A 28 -0.43 -29.15 4.40
C ILE A 28 -0.78 -29.26 5.87
N THR A 29 -1.88 -29.95 6.14
CA THR A 29 -2.01 -30.65 7.41
C THR A 29 -2.41 -32.06 7.05
N THR A 30 -1.58 -33.01 7.49
CA THR A 30 -1.70 -34.46 7.32
C THR A 30 -1.35 -35.00 5.94
N LEU A 31 -0.07 -35.33 5.73
CA LEU A 31 0.35 -36.68 5.34
C LEU A 31 1.86 -36.84 5.57
N ASN A 32 2.18 -37.27 6.78
CA ASN A 32 3.47 -37.84 7.13
C ASN A 32 3.59 -39.22 6.46
N LYS A 33 4.45 -39.37 5.45
CA LYS A 33 5.30 -40.57 5.29
C LYS A 33 6.33 -40.42 4.16
N SER A 34 7.60 -40.65 4.53
CA SER A 34 8.74 -41.03 3.69
C SER A 34 9.33 -39.94 2.78
N PHE A 35 10.14 -39.05 3.34
CA PHE A 35 10.93 -38.09 2.57
C PHE A 35 12.30 -38.68 2.20
N ASN A 36 12.49 -38.97 0.91
CA ASN A 36 13.75 -39.44 0.33
C ASN A 36 14.79 -38.31 0.23
N MET A 37 16.01 -38.59 0.68
CA MET A 37 17.17 -37.70 0.88
C MET A 37 17.73 -36.97 -0.38
N LYS A 38 17.05 -37.06 -1.53
CA LYS A 38 17.46 -36.37 -2.78
C LYS A 38 16.69 -35.06 -3.03
N TYR A 39 15.55 -34.86 -2.36
CA TYR A 39 14.69 -33.68 -2.56
C TYR A 39 14.94 -32.56 -1.54
N THR A 40 15.82 -32.78 -0.55
CA THR A 40 16.20 -31.80 0.47
C THR A 40 16.98 -30.63 -0.11
N PHE A 41 17.69 -30.80 -1.23
CA PHE A 41 18.47 -29.74 -1.87
C PHE A 41 17.60 -28.75 -2.69
N PHE A 42 16.47 -29.21 -3.26
CA PHE A 42 15.56 -28.34 -4.01
C PHE A 42 14.58 -27.58 -3.09
N ALA A 43 14.27 -28.13 -1.92
CA ALA A 43 13.37 -27.49 -0.96
C ALA A 43 14.01 -26.28 -0.25
N SER A 44 15.33 -26.24 -0.07
CA SER A 44 16.01 -25.12 0.60
C SER A 44 16.08 -23.84 -0.24
N VAL A 45 16.17 -23.96 -1.57
CA VAL A 45 16.20 -22.81 -2.48
C VAL A 45 14.83 -22.12 -2.59
N ALA A 46 13.73 -22.89 -2.48
CA ALA A 46 12.37 -22.34 -2.55
C ALA A 46 11.98 -21.52 -1.29
N VAL A 47 12.53 -21.84 -0.12
CA VAL A 47 12.22 -21.13 1.14
C VAL A 47 12.90 -19.76 1.21
N LEU A 48 14.06 -19.59 0.56
CA LEU A 48 14.79 -18.32 0.53
C LEU A 48 14.13 -17.25 -0.36
N PHE A 49 13.24 -17.64 -1.28
CA PHE A 49 12.52 -16.69 -2.15
C PHE A 49 11.25 -16.09 -1.52
N ILE A 50 10.73 -16.66 -0.43
CA ILE A 50 9.41 -16.27 0.13
C ILE A 50 9.52 -15.13 1.16
N ALA A 51 10.73 -14.77 1.60
CA ALA A 51 10.93 -13.82 2.71
C ALA A 51 10.81 -12.32 2.34
N GLN A 52 10.48 -11.97 1.09
CA GLN A 52 10.56 -10.57 0.61
C GLN A 52 9.25 -9.76 0.72
N THR A 53 8.15 -10.30 1.24
CA THR A 53 6.81 -9.70 1.04
C THR A 53 6.21 -8.99 2.25
N LEU A 54 6.98 -8.20 3.00
CA LEU A 54 6.43 -7.23 3.98
C LEU A 54 6.89 -5.82 3.62
N CYS A 55 6.19 -5.24 2.63
CA CYS A 55 6.54 -4.03 1.89
C CYS A 55 6.04 -2.71 2.54
N MET A 56 5.87 -2.67 3.87
CA MET A 56 5.56 -1.42 4.61
C MET A 56 5.87 -1.60 6.09
N SER A 57 6.41 -0.57 6.76
CA SER A 57 6.68 -0.65 8.20
C SER A 57 5.38 -0.65 9.02
N ASP A 58 5.40 -1.28 10.20
CA ASP A 58 4.26 -1.28 11.14
C ASP A 58 3.79 0.15 11.50
N GLU A 59 4.73 1.11 11.54
CA GLU A 59 4.43 2.51 11.85
C GLU A 59 3.67 3.19 10.71
N GLU A 60 4.08 2.98 9.47
CA GLU A 60 3.39 3.51 8.28
C GLU A 60 2.01 2.89 8.13
N GLN A 61 1.86 1.59 8.39
CA GLN A 61 0.56 0.92 8.36
C GLN A 61 -0.39 1.51 9.40
N LYS A 62 0.09 1.74 10.64
CA LYS A 62 -0.70 2.38 11.70
C LYS A 62 -1.08 3.81 11.33
N LEU A 63 -0.15 4.58 10.73
CA LEU A 63 -0.42 5.92 10.26
C LEU A 63 -1.54 5.92 9.21
N LEU A 64 -1.45 5.08 8.18
CA LEU A 64 -2.48 4.97 7.14
C LEU A 64 -3.84 4.56 7.71
N PHE A 65 -3.86 3.61 8.64
CA PHE A 65 -5.09 3.19 9.30
C PHE A 65 -5.75 4.35 10.07
N ASN A 66 -4.97 5.09 10.86
CA ASN A 66 -5.47 6.22 11.63
C ASN A 66 -5.97 7.36 10.72
N LEU A 67 -5.24 7.66 9.65
CA LEU A 67 -5.66 8.65 8.66
C LEU A 67 -6.96 8.21 7.95
N HIS A 68 -7.06 6.94 7.56
CA HIS A 68 -8.27 6.42 6.94
C HIS A 68 -9.48 6.57 7.87
N ALA A 69 -9.34 6.19 9.15
CA ALA A 69 -10.39 6.35 10.15
C ALA A 69 -10.80 7.82 10.36
N ALA A 70 -9.85 8.76 10.29
CA ALA A 70 -10.12 10.19 10.42
C ALA A 70 -10.72 10.83 9.15
N CYS A 71 -10.34 10.36 7.97
CA CYS A 71 -10.76 10.90 6.67
C CYS A 71 -12.09 10.34 6.18
N LYS A 72 -12.39 9.08 6.47
CA LYS A 72 -13.63 8.41 6.06
C LYS A 72 -14.90 9.20 6.42
N PRO A 73 -15.14 9.61 7.69
CA PRO A 73 -16.37 10.34 8.03
C PRO A 73 -16.47 11.74 7.41
N LYS A 74 -15.35 12.36 7.01
CA LYS A 74 -15.31 13.70 6.40
C LYS A 74 -15.65 13.68 4.91
N THR A 75 -15.40 12.54 4.26
CA THR A 75 -15.36 12.45 2.80
C THR A 75 -16.49 11.61 2.22
N GLY A 76 -17.05 10.68 3.01
CA GLY A 76 -18.09 9.77 2.58
C GLY A 76 -17.57 8.55 1.80
N ALA A 77 -16.25 8.39 1.68
CA ALA A 77 -15.66 7.20 1.07
C ALA A 77 -15.98 5.94 1.88
N THR A 78 -16.02 4.79 1.20
CA THR A 78 -16.26 3.49 1.83
C THR A 78 -14.95 2.72 2.05
N ASP A 79 -14.97 1.75 2.96
CA ASP A 79 -13.82 0.84 3.15
C ASP A 79 -13.53 0.05 1.86
N GLU A 80 -14.55 -0.27 1.09
CA GLU A 80 -14.42 -0.97 -0.19
C GLU A 80 -13.63 -0.14 -1.21
N MET A 81 -13.90 1.16 -1.31
CA MET A 81 -13.15 2.04 -2.21
C MET A 81 -11.66 2.08 -1.84
N ALA A 82 -11.36 2.18 -0.54
CA ALA A 82 -9.99 2.13 -0.05
C ALA A 82 -9.33 0.77 -0.32
N GLN A 83 -10.03 -0.34 -0.07
CA GLN A 83 -9.53 -1.70 -0.31
C GLN A 83 -9.20 -1.95 -1.80
N ARG A 84 -10.04 -1.46 -2.72
CA ARG A 84 -9.79 -1.54 -4.16
C ARG A 84 -8.53 -0.76 -4.56
N ALA A 85 -8.34 0.43 -4.00
CA ALA A 85 -7.16 1.25 -4.30
C ALA A 85 -5.85 0.59 -3.84
N MET A 86 -5.88 -0.19 -2.75
CA MET A 86 -4.71 -0.93 -2.27
C MET A 86 -4.19 -1.99 -3.25
N VAL A 87 -5.01 -2.42 -4.21
CA VAL A 87 -4.58 -3.34 -5.30
C VAL A 87 -4.49 -2.66 -6.66
N GLY A 88 -4.56 -1.33 -6.70
CA GLY A 88 -4.40 -0.56 -7.93
C GLY A 88 -5.69 -0.28 -8.68
N ASP A 89 -6.84 -0.70 -8.16
CA ASP A 89 -8.14 -0.30 -8.68
C ASP A 89 -8.62 0.96 -7.96
N PHE A 90 -8.32 2.13 -8.52
CA PHE A 90 -8.70 3.43 -7.97
C PHE A 90 -10.09 3.82 -8.47
N PRO A 91 -11.15 3.77 -7.64
CA PRO A 91 -12.49 4.12 -8.07
C PRO A 91 -12.55 5.60 -8.45
N ASP A 92 -13.07 5.90 -9.65
CA ASP A 92 -13.29 7.27 -10.10
C ASP A 92 -14.58 7.84 -9.48
N ASP A 93 -14.53 8.07 -8.17
CA ASP A 93 -15.67 8.54 -7.36
C ASP A 93 -15.31 9.84 -6.62
N PRO A 94 -16.17 10.87 -6.63
CA PRO A 94 -15.88 12.15 -5.96
C PRO A 94 -15.60 12.03 -4.45
N ALA A 95 -16.26 11.12 -3.73
CA ALA A 95 -16.02 10.89 -2.31
C ALA A 95 -14.65 10.24 -2.10
N PHE A 96 -14.26 9.32 -2.99
CA PHE A 96 -12.94 8.69 -2.93
C PHE A 96 -11.81 9.67 -3.26
N LYS A 97 -11.96 10.54 -4.26
CA LYS A 97 -10.94 11.57 -4.56
C LYS A 97 -10.71 12.52 -3.38
N LYS A 98 -11.79 12.95 -2.71
CA LYS A 98 -11.70 13.71 -1.45
C LYS A 98 -10.99 12.94 -0.35
N HIS A 99 -11.23 11.63 -0.27
CA HIS A 99 -10.54 10.75 0.68
C HIS A 99 -9.03 10.72 0.41
N VAL A 100 -8.62 10.54 -0.85
CA VAL A 100 -7.20 10.55 -1.24
C VAL A 100 -6.55 11.88 -0.88
N LEU A 101 -7.20 13.02 -1.16
CA LEU A 101 -6.70 14.33 -0.76
C LEU A 101 -6.48 14.41 0.76
N CYS A 102 -7.50 14.07 1.56
CA CYS A 102 -7.40 14.07 3.02
C CYS A 102 -6.25 13.18 3.53
N MET A 103 -6.07 11.99 2.94
CA MET A 103 -4.96 11.09 3.27
C MET A 103 -3.60 11.73 2.95
N THR A 104 -3.44 12.31 1.76
CA THR A 104 -2.18 12.96 1.35
C THR A 104 -1.83 14.17 2.21
N GLN A 105 -2.82 14.94 2.64
CA GLN A 105 -2.66 16.03 3.61
C GLN A 105 -2.22 15.50 4.98
N GLY A 106 -2.88 14.46 5.48
CA GLY A 106 -2.52 13.82 6.75
C GLY A 106 -1.13 13.18 6.74
N MET A 107 -0.66 12.73 5.58
CA MET A 107 0.70 12.23 5.39
C MET A 107 1.75 13.34 5.22
N GLY A 108 1.33 14.60 5.13
CA GLY A 108 2.19 15.77 4.89
C GLY A 108 2.73 15.87 3.46
N ALA A 109 2.14 15.17 2.48
CA ALA A 109 2.54 15.27 1.08
C ALA A 109 1.90 16.50 0.40
N MET A 110 0.75 16.94 0.89
CA MET A 110 0.05 18.14 0.42
C MET A 110 -0.32 19.06 1.59
N ASP A 111 -0.43 20.35 1.32
CA ASP A 111 -0.96 21.34 2.27
C ASP A 111 -2.51 21.38 2.26
N SER A 112 -3.11 22.27 3.06
CA SER A 112 -4.56 22.42 3.15
C SER A 112 -5.23 22.81 1.82
N ASP A 113 -4.49 23.45 0.92
CA ASP A 113 -4.97 23.93 -0.37
C ASP A 113 -4.76 22.88 -1.49
N GLY A 114 -4.07 21.78 -1.18
CA GLY A 114 -3.78 20.70 -2.12
C GLY A 114 -2.49 20.89 -2.91
N ASN A 115 -1.62 21.83 -2.52
CA ASN A 115 -0.32 21.98 -3.15
C ASN A 115 0.67 20.96 -2.56
N TYR A 116 1.57 20.45 -3.40
CA TYR A 116 2.60 19.53 -2.95
C TYR A 116 3.58 20.20 -1.98
N ILE A 117 3.86 19.53 -0.87
CA ILE A 117 4.97 19.87 0.03
C ILE A 117 6.20 19.13 -0.47
N LEU A 118 6.88 19.70 -1.47
CA LEU A 118 7.98 19.05 -2.19
C LEU A 118 9.12 18.60 -1.26
N GLU A 119 9.40 19.36 -0.21
CA GLU A 119 10.40 18.98 0.80
C GLU A 119 10.08 17.61 1.43
N ASN A 120 8.84 17.41 1.88
CA ASN A 120 8.41 16.16 2.50
C ASN A 120 8.41 15.00 1.50
N ILE A 121 7.99 15.25 0.26
CA ILE A 121 7.98 14.23 -0.80
C ILE A 121 9.41 13.81 -1.15
N ASN A 122 10.32 14.77 -1.33
CA ASN A 122 11.73 14.46 -1.61
C ASN A 122 12.34 13.65 -0.47
N LYS A 123 12.13 14.06 0.79
CA LYS A 123 12.62 13.33 1.96
C LYS A 123 12.14 11.88 1.98
N LYS A 124 10.88 11.62 1.63
CA LYS A 124 10.34 10.26 1.55
C LYS A 124 10.96 9.48 0.39
N LEU A 125 11.08 10.07 -0.79
CA LEU A 125 11.71 9.44 -1.95
C LEU A 125 13.19 9.11 -1.68
N ASP A 126 13.93 10.00 -1.03
CA ASP A 126 15.34 9.78 -0.67
C ASP A 126 15.53 8.63 0.34
N ALA A 127 14.53 8.38 1.19
CA ALA A 127 14.57 7.31 2.16
C ALA A 127 14.35 5.92 1.54
N VAL A 128 13.65 5.84 0.40
CA VAL A 128 13.27 4.57 -0.25
C VAL A 128 13.97 4.33 -1.59
N LEU A 129 14.50 5.36 -2.24
CA LEU A 129 15.08 5.28 -3.57
C LEU A 129 16.41 6.05 -3.68
N SER A 130 17.47 5.32 -4.02
CA SER A 130 18.81 5.88 -4.22
C SER A 130 19.07 6.36 -5.66
N ASP A 131 18.30 5.90 -6.65
CA ASP A 131 18.44 6.30 -8.05
C ASP A 131 17.86 7.71 -8.29
N GLU A 132 18.75 8.69 -8.47
CA GLU A 132 18.40 10.09 -8.72
C GLU A 132 17.66 10.30 -10.06
N ALA A 133 18.01 9.54 -11.09
CA ALA A 133 17.37 9.66 -12.40
C ALA A 133 15.92 9.18 -12.32
N LEU A 134 15.71 8.05 -11.65
CA LEU A 134 14.37 7.50 -11.42
C LEU A 134 13.53 8.37 -10.48
N LYS A 135 14.13 8.95 -9.41
CA LYS A 135 13.44 9.95 -8.58
C LYS A 135 12.99 11.16 -9.39
N SER A 136 13.86 11.67 -10.25
CA SER A 136 13.53 12.80 -11.13
C SER A 136 12.38 12.45 -12.08
N GLU A 137 12.42 11.26 -12.68
CA GLU A 137 11.35 10.75 -13.56
C GLU A 137 10.01 10.64 -12.82
N ILE A 138 9.99 9.98 -11.66
CA ILE A 138 8.77 9.79 -10.86
C ILE A 138 8.18 11.14 -10.47
N LYS A 139 9.01 12.09 -10.01
CA LYS A 139 8.54 13.44 -9.66
C LYS A 139 7.93 14.15 -10.88
N GLY A 140 8.61 14.12 -12.02
CA GLY A 140 8.14 14.75 -13.25
C GLY A 140 6.82 14.17 -13.77
N LYS A 141 6.58 12.87 -13.57
CA LYS A 141 5.36 12.20 -14.03
C LYS A 141 4.22 12.26 -13.02
N CYS A 142 4.50 12.12 -11.73
CA CYS A 142 3.48 11.91 -10.71
C CYS A 142 3.10 13.18 -9.93
N LEU A 143 3.92 14.24 -9.95
CA LEU A 143 3.65 15.50 -9.26
C LEU A 143 3.11 16.56 -10.23
N VAL A 144 2.00 16.23 -10.90
CA VAL A 144 1.35 17.11 -11.89
C VAL A 144 0.03 17.62 -11.34
N THR A 145 -0.03 18.94 -11.07
CA THR A 145 -1.26 19.63 -10.67
C THR A 145 -2.34 19.49 -11.73
N LYS A 146 -3.58 19.23 -11.28
CA LYS A 146 -4.78 19.07 -12.10
C LYS A 146 -5.78 20.20 -11.80
N GLU A 147 -6.97 20.09 -12.39
CA GLU A 147 -8.02 21.11 -12.29
C GLU A 147 -8.52 21.34 -10.86
N SER A 148 -8.41 20.33 -9.98
CA SER A 148 -8.76 20.46 -8.57
C SER A 148 -7.72 19.79 -7.66
N PRO A 149 -7.65 20.18 -6.37
CA PRO A 149 -6.87 19.49 -5.35
C PRO A 149 -7.15 17.99 -5.26
N GLU A 150 -8.43 17.59 -5.31
CA GLU A 150 -8.84 16.18 -5.25
C GLU A 150 -8.37 15.40 -6.47
N GLU A 151 -8.50 15.98 -7.66
CA GLU A 151 -8.03 15.36 -8.90
C GLU A 151 -6.50 15.26 -8.90
N THR A 152 -5.82 16.28 -8.38
CA THR A 152 -4.36 16.30 -8.24
C THR A 152 -3.89 15.17 -7.33
N ALA A 153 -4.46 15.05 -6.14
CA ALA A 153 -4.10 14.00 -5.19
C ALA A 153 -4.42 12.60 -5.73
N PHE A 154 -5.58 12.44 -6.37
CA PHE A 154 -6.02 11.18 -6.96
C PHE A 154 -5.07 10.71 -8.07
N GLN A 155 -4.76 11.57 -9.03
CA GLN A 155 -3.87 11.21 -10.14
C GLN A 155 -2.44 10.96 -9.66
N SER A 156 -1.95 11.74 -8.70
CA SER A 156 -0.65 11.49 -8.07
C SER A 156 -0.60 10.13 -7.39
N ALA A 157 -1.58 9.81 -6.55
CA ALA A 157 -1.61 8.53 -5.82
C ALA A 157 -1.62 7.33 -6.79
N LYS A 158 -2.42 7.41 -7.86
CA LYS A 158 -2.46 6.39 -8.91
C LYS A 158 -1.11 6.27 -9.64
N CYS A 159 -0.47 7.39 -9.94
CA CYS A 159 0.85 7.40 -10.58
C CYS A 159 1.92 6.78 -9.68
N PHE A 160 2.03 7.18 -8.41
CA PHE A 160 2.97 6.57 -7.47
C PHE A 160 2.73 5.07 -7.29
N PHE A 161 1.47 4.62 -7.25
CA PHE A 161 1.14 3.19 -7.20
C PHE A 161 1.69 2.42 -8.41
N SER A 162 1.76 3.02 -9.60
CA SER A 162 2.35 2.37 -10.78
C SER A 162 3.86 2.11 -10.64
N TYR A 163 4.52 2.77 -9.69
CA TYR A 163 5.92 2.56 -9.33
C TYR A 163 6.10 1.72 -8.05
N LYS A 164 5.04 1.06 -7.53
CA LYS A 164 5.09 0.32 -6.27
C LYS A 164 6.16 -0.78 -6.20
N ASP A 165 6.54 -1.36 -7.35
CA ASP A 165 7.53 -2.45 -7.40
C ASP A 165 8.98 -1.91 -7.44
N VAL A 166 9.14 -0.58 -7.44
CA VAL A 166 10.41 0.14 -7.34
C VAL A 166 10.71 0.57 -5.89
N PHE A 167 9.67 0.79 -5.09
CA PHE A 167 9.77 1.15 -3.67
C PHE A 167 9.94 -0.10 -2.80
#